data_AF-A0A0D0AAK0-F1
#
_entry.id   AF-A0A0D0AAK0-F1
#
_cell.length_a   1.000
_cell.length_b   1.000
_cell.length_c   1.000
_cell.angle_alpha   90.00
_cell.angle_beta   90.00
_cell.angle_gamma   90.00
#
_symmetry.space_group_name_H-M   'P 1'
#
loop_
_entity.id
_entity.type
_entity.pdbx_description
1 polymer ?
#
loop_
_entity_poly.entity_id
_entity_poly.type
_entity_poly.pdbx_seq_one_letter_code
_entity_poly.pdbx_strand_id
1 'polypeptide(L)' 'RRRRQCQLLYLVQWSGYKDTDEETSWLLATELENASELVLDFHSAYPNKPGPIQ' A
#
# COMPACT_ATOMS: atom_id res chain seq x y z
N ARG A 1 22.39 -9.55 15.90
CA ARG A 1 21.05 -8.91 15.90
C ARG A 1 20.38 -9.20 14.55
N ARG A 2 19.42 -10.14 14.46
CA ARG A 2 18.55 -10.25 13.27
C ARG A 2 17.70 -8.98 13.22
N ARG A 3 17.98 -8.06 12.28
CA ARG A 3 17.05 -6.97 11.98
C ARG A 3 15.79 -7.66 11.46
N ARG A 4 14.66 -7.56 12.18
CA ARG A 4 13.36 -7.94 11.61
C ARG A 4 13.16 -6.99 10.42
N GLN A 5 13.13 -7.54 9.21
CA GLN A 5 12.75 -6.76 8.04
C GLN A 5 11.24 -6.55 8.14
N CYS A 6 10.84 -5.39 8.65
CA CYS A 6 9.44 -4.99 8.58
C CYS A 6 9.16 -4.65 7.12
N GLN A 7 8.24 -5.38 6.49
CA GLN A 7 7.80 -5.09 5.14
C GLN A 7 6.73 -3.99 5.18
N LEU A 8 6.81 -3.04 4.26
CA LEU A 8 5.79 -2.01 4.09
C LEU A 8 4.62 -2.61 3.30
N LEU A 9 3.43 -2.50 3.88
CA LEU A 9 2.18 -2.94 3.27
C LEU A 9 1.25 -1.74 3.09
N TYR A 10 0.49 -1.76 2.00
CA TYR A 10 -0.62 -0.83 1.74
C TYR A 10 -1.93 -1.59 1.84
N LEU A 11 -2.94 -0.96 2.46
CA LEU A 11 -4.30 -1.45 2.41
C LEU A 11 -4.95 -0.92 1.13
N VAL A 12 -5.20 -1.81 0.18
CA VAL A 12 -5.82 -1.48 -1.10
C VAL A 12 -7.30 -1.79 -1.02
N GLN A 13 -8.13 -0.88 -1.53
CA GLN A 13 -9.56 -1.09 -1.72
C GLN A 13 -9.83 -1.37 -3.20
N TRP A 14 -10.46 -2.50 -3.51
CA TRP A 14 -10.68 -2.94 -4.88
C TRP A 14 -11.98 -2.37 -5.46
N SER A 15 -11.88 -1.68 -6.59
CA SER A 15 -13.07 -1.22 -7.33
C SER A 15 -13.88 -2.42 -7.81
N GLY A 16 -15.19 -2.45 -7.53
CA GLY A 16 -16.08 -3.53 -7.95
C GLY A 16 -16.27 -4.65 -6.93
N TYR A 17 -15.52 -4.64 -5.83
CA TYR A 17 -15.65 -5.58 -4.70
C TYR A 17 -16.21 -4.90 -3.45
N LYS A 18 -16.89 -3.77 -3.62
CA LYS A 18 -17.51 -3.07 -2.51
C LYS A 18 -18.57 -3.96 -1.87
N ASP A 19 -18.60 -3.99 -0.54
CA ASP A 19 -19.54 -4.80 0.24
C ASP A 19 -19.32 -6.33 0.10
N THR A 20 -18.14 -6.76 -0.36
CA THR A 20 -17.71 -8.17 -0.33
C THR A 20 -16.56 -8.38 0.67
N ASP A 21 -16.31 -9.63 1.05
CA ASP A 21 -15.20 -9.97 1.96
C ASP A 21 -13.82 -9.67 1.36
N GLU A 22 -13.76 -9.48 0.04
CA GLU A 22 -12.57 -9.14 -0.75
C GLU A 22 -12.45 -7.64 -1.04
N GLU A 23 -13.25 -6.78 -0.39
CA GLU A 23 -13.23 -5.34 -0.63
C GLU A 23 -11.83 -4.73 -0.42
N THR A 24 -11.09 -5.26 0.57
CA THR A 24 -9.75 -4.76 0.89
C THR A 24 -8.70 -5.86 1.01
N SER A 25 -7.45 -5.53 0.69
CA SER A 25 -6.32 -6.45 0.83
C SER A 25 -5.05 -5.70 1.23
N TRP A 26 -4.20 -6.36 2.03
CA TRP A 26 -2.86 -5.86 2.35
C TRP A 26 -1.88 -6.34 1.28
N LEU A 27 -1.31 -5.40 0.51
CA LEU A 27 -0.33 -5.70 -0.53
C LEU A 27 1.03 -5.10 -0.21
N LEU A 28 2.10 -5.76 -0.64
CA LEU A 28 3.46 -5.23 -0.49
C LEU A 28 3.64 -3.98 -1.36
N ALA A 29 4.50 -3.07 -0.89
CA ALA A 29 4.89 -1.90 -1.69
C ALA A 29 5.44 -2.27 -3.09
N THR A 30 6.14 -3.39 -3.20
CA THR A 30 6.69 -3.93 -4.47
C THR A 30 5.60 -4.47 -5.41
N GLU A 31 4.44 -4.84 -4.89
CA GLU A 31 3.30 -5.30 -5.71
C GLU A 31 2.50 -4.13 -6.29
N LEU A 32 2.75 -2.90 -5.83
CA LEU A 32 2.08 -1.68 -6.31
C LEU A 32 2.94 -0.86 -7.28
N GLU A 33 4.02 -1.42 -7.81
CA GLU A 33 4.89 -0.75 -8.78
C GLU A 33 4.13 -0.31 -10.05
N ASN A 34 3.14 -1.09 -10.47
CA ASN A 34 2.25 -0.78 -11.60
C ASN A 34 1.12 0.22 -11.25
N ALA A 35 0.99 0.60 -9.99
CA ALA A 35 -0.04 1.52 -9.48
C ALA A 35 0.60 2.71 -8.72
N SER A 36 1.78 3.15 -9.17
CA SER A 36 2.57 4.19 -8.51
C SER A 36 1.84 5.53 -8.38
N GLU A 37 0.95 5.87 -9.32
CA GLU A 37 0.10 7.07 -9.24
C GLU A 37 -0.76 7.09 -7.97
N LEU A 38 -1.40 5.97 -7.61
CA LEU A 38 -2.23 5.87 -6.40
C LEU A 38 -1.40 6.00 -5.13
N VAL A 39 -0.18 5.48 -5.14
CA VAL A 39 0.76 5.60 -4.01
C VAL A 39 1.21 7.04 -3.84
N LEU A 40 1.49 7.76 -4.94
CA LEU A 40 1.85 9.17 -4.93
C LEU A 40 0.70 10.04 -4.41
N ASP A 41 -0.53 9.83 -4.89
CA ASP A 41 -1.70 10.55 -4.41
C ASP A 41 -1.95 10.32 -2.93
N PHE A 42 -1.79 9.09 -2.46
CA PHE A 42 -1.89 8.76 -1.04
C PHE A 42 -0.86 9.53 -0.20
N HIS A 43 0.40 9.57 -0.61
CA HIS A 43 1.44 10.30 0.14
C HIS A 43 1.34 11.82 -0.02
N SER A 44 0.74 12.33 -1.10
CA SER A 44 0.39 13.74 -1.23
C SER A 44 -0.64 14.16 -0.17
N ALA A 45 -1.69 13.34 0.02
CA ALA A 45 -2.70 13.57 1.05
C ALA A 45 -2.18 13.29 2.48
N TYR A 46 -1.24 12.35 2.63
CA TYR A 46 -0.73 11.88 3.92
C TYR A 46 0.81 11.86 3.99
N PRO A 47 1.48 13.02 3.98
CA PRO A 47 2.94 13.12 3.86
C PRO A 47 3.74 12.51 5.02
N ASN A 48 3.08 12.29 6.17
CA ASN A 48 3.72 11.71 7.36
C ASN A 48 3.68 10.17 7.39
N LYS A 49 3.04 9.52 6.40
CA LYS A 49 2.94 8.06 6.35
C LYS A 49 4.26 7.46 5.83
N PRO A 50 4.62 6.25 6.29
CA PRO A 50 5.82 5.59 5.80
C PRO A 50 5.67 5.27 4.30
N GLY A 51 6.62 5.75 3.49
CA GLY A 51 6.71 5.46 2.07
C GLY A 51 7.73 4.37 1.75
N PRO A 52 7.74 3.87 0.50
CA PRO A 52 8.76 2.94 0.04
C PRO A 52 10.12 3.62 0.11
N ILE A 53 11.13 2.94 0.68
CA ILE A 53 12.51 3.44 0.66
C ILE A 53 13.02 3.24 -0.77
N GLN A 54 13.36 4.34 -1.47
CA GLN A 54 14.04 4.28 -2.78
C GLN A 54 15.40 3.60 -2.69
#